data_AF-A0A9D2FE73-F1
#
_entry.id   AF-A0A9D2FE73-F1
#
_cell.length_a   1.000
_cell.length_b   1.000
_cell.length_c   1.000
_cell.angle_alpha   90.00
_cell.angle_beta   90.00
_cell.angle_gamma   90.00
#
_symmetry.space_group_name_H-M   'P 1'
#
loop_
_entity.id
_entity.type
_entity.pdbx_description
1 polymer ?
#
loop_
_entity_poly.entity_id
_entity_poly.type
_entity_poly.pdbx_seq_one_letter_code
_entity_poly.pdbx_strand_id
1 'polypeptide(L)'
;MKVLFIVLNKTEQLDALLLALSDAGIKGATIVHSTGMARALIGHGESPLISSLRLLLDPSREENRTIFTLVKDEQVPVVKQVLETVVGDLQAPDTAILFTIPVEDIEGVKF
;
A
#
# COMPACT_ATOMS: atom_id res chain seq x y z
N MET A 1 -15.97 10.36 -5.37
CA MET A 1 -14.83 10.46 -4.45
C MET A 1 -14.58 9.10 -3.84
N LYS A 2 -13.31 8.74 -3.64
CA LYS A 2 -12.91 7.48 -3.02
C LYS A 2 -11.76 7.73 -2.06
N VAL A 3 -11.70 6.94 -0.99
CA VAL A 3 -10.45 6.75 -0.26
C VAL A 3 -9.72 5.61 -0.95
N LEU A 4 -8.47 5.86 -1.30
CA LEU A 4 -7.60 4.91 -1.95
C LEU A 4 -6.56 4.45 -0.94
N PHE A 5 -6.38 3.14 -0.84
CA PHE A 5 -5.41 2.49 0.02
C PHE A 5 -4.31 1.86 -0.82
N ILE A 6 -3.05 2.12 -0.45
CA ILE A 6 -1.86 1.44 -0.95
C ILE A 6 -1.21 0.73 0.24
N VAL A 7 -1.10 -0.60 0.20
CA VAL A 7 -0.28 -1.36 1.14
C VAL A 7 1.05 -1.63 0.44
N LEU A 8 2.06 -0.83 0.78
CA LEU A 8 3.39 -0.92 0.20
C LEU A 8 4.22 -1.96 0.97
N ASN A 9 4.66 -2.98 0.24
CA ASN A 9 5.48 -4.05 0.77
C ASN A 9 6.97 -3.66 0.85
N LYS A 10 7.47 -3.01 -0.21
CA LYS A 10 8.85 -2.53 -0.35
C LYS A 10 8.98 -1.11 0.18
N THR A 11 9.23 -0.97 1.47
CA THR A 11 9.26 0.34 2.15
C THR A 11 10.37 1.27 1.65
N GLU A 12 11.43 0.72 1.06
CA GLU A 12 12.49 1.45 0.39
C GLU A 12 11.99 2.26 -0.83
N GLN A 13 10.83 1.90 -1.39
CA GLN A 13 10.20 2.62 -2.50
C GLN A 13 9.25 3.74 -2.03
N LEU A 14 9.05 3.91 -0.71
CA LEU A 14 8.07 4.83 -0.16
C LEU A 14 8.30 6.27 -0.65
N ASP A 15 9.52 6.79 -0.50
CA ASP A 15 9.83 8.18 -0.85
C ASP A 15 9.64 8.44 -2.36
N ALA A 16 10.09 7.50 -3.19
CA ALA A 16 9.90 7.56 -4.64
C ALA A 16 8.42 7.55 -5.02
N LEU A 17 7.61 6.72 -4.35
CA LEU A 17 6.16 6.65 -4.58
C LEU A 17 5.47 7.95 -4.18
N LEU A 18 5.80 8.51 -3.01
CA LEU A 18 5.20 9.75 -2.52
C LEU A 18 5.52 10.94 -3.42
N LEU A 19 6.77 11.05 -3.88
CA LEU A 19 7.19 12.08 -4.84
C LEU A 19 6.43 11.93 -6.17
N ALA A 20 6.36 10.73 -6.73
CA ALA A 20 5.66 10.48 -7.99
C ALA A 20 4.15 10.76 -7.89
N LEU A 21 3.51 10.43 -6.76
CA LEU A 21 2.11 10.77 -6.50
C LEU A 21 1.90 12.28 -6.42
N SER A 22 2.80 12.99 -5.74
CA SER A 22 2.78 14.45 -5.65
C SER A 22 2.92 15.10 -7.02
N ASP A 23 3.87 14.65 -7.84
CA ASP A 23 4.11 15.14 -9.20
C ASP A 23 2.90 14.88 -10.12
N ALA A 24 2.17 13.78 -9.89
CA ALA A 24 0.94 13.45 -10.58
C ALA A 24 -0.30 14.22 -10.05
N GLY A 25 -0.12 15.16 -9.11
CA GLY A 25 -1.18 16.01 -8.60
C GLY A 25 -2.05 15.36 -7.52
N ILE A 26 -1.61 14.27 -6.90
CA ILE A 26 -2.27 13.66 -5.74
C ILE A 26 -1.84 14.42 -4.49
N LYS A 27 -2.73 15.30 -4.01
CA LYS A 27 -2.42 16.23 -2.94
C LYS A 27 -2.76 15.63 -1.58
N GLY A 28 -1.72 15.26 -0.83
CA GLY A 28 -1.82 14.78 0.53
C GLY A 28 -2.11 13.27 0.62
N ALA A 29 -1.50 12.64 1.61
CA ALA A 29 -1.74 11.25 1.97
C ALA A 29 -1.39 11.08 3.45
N THR A 30 -2.06 10.13 4.09
CA THR A 30 -1.72 9.69 5.45
C THR A 30 -0.99 8.36 5.35
N ILE A 31 0.07 8.20 6.13
CA ILE A 31 0.92 7.02 6.15
C ILE A 31 0.87 6.42 7.54
N VAL A 32 0.65 5.11 7.63
CA VAL A 32 0.69 4.37 8.90
C VAL A 32 1.63 3.17 8.78
N HIS A 33 2.32 2.88 9.87
CA HIS A 33 3.08 1.64 10.03
C HIS A 33 2.09 0.47 10.08
N SER A 34 2.35 -0.57 9.30
CA SER A 34 1.49 -1.76 9.26
C SER A 34 2.29 -3.04 9.15
N THR A 35 1.67 -4.17 9.50
CA THR A 35 2.30 -5.49 9.46
C THR A 35 1.38 -6.47 8.74
N GLY A 36 1.96 -7.26 7.83
CA GLY A 36 1.23 -8.32 7.14
C GLY A 36 0.90 -9.52 8.05
N MET A 37 -0.21 -10.18 7.77
CA MET A 37 -0.69 -11.35 8.53
C MET A 37 0.38 -12.44 8.65
N ALA A 38 1.06 -12.77 7.55
CA ALA A 38 2.09 -13.81 7.52
C ALA A 38 3.16 -13.59 8.61
N ARG A 39 3.56 -12.34 8.81
CA ARG A 39 4.54 -11.97 9.83
C ARG A 39 3.97 -11.98 11.24
N ALA A 40 2.76 -11.45 11.43
CA ALA A 40 2.09 -11.43 12.72
C ALA A 40 1.94 -12.85 13.32
N LEU A 41 1.84 -13.87 12.47
CA LEU A 41 1.65 -15.26 12.87
C LEU A 41 2.95 -16.05 13.12
N ILE A 42 4.14 -15.54 12.76
CA ILE A 42 5.41 -16.29 12.92
C ILE A 42 5.62 -16.73 14.37
N GLY A 43 5.20 -15.93 15.35
CA GLY A 43 5.35 -16.20 16.79
C GLY A 43 4.21 -16.99 17.42
N HIS A 44 3.19 -17.43 16.66
CA HIS A 44 1.98 -18.05 17.19
C HIS A 44 1.88 -19.54 16.81
N GLY A 45 2.81 -20.34 17.34
CA GLY A 45 2.79 -21.80 17.23
C GLY A 45 3.15 -22.38 15.85
N GLU A 46 3.34 -23.69 15.80
CA GLU A 46 3.72 -24.42 14.58
C GLU A 46 2.49 -25.07 13.94
N SER A 47 1.69 -24.26 13.23
CA SER A 47 0.72 -24.79 12.28
C SER A 47 1.39 -24.98 10.91
N PRO A 48 1.07 -26.04 10.14
CA PRO A 48 1.58 -26.21 8.77
C PRO A 48 1.37 -24.99 7.87
N LEU A 49 0.27 -24.24 8.10
CA LEU A 49 -0.01 -22.97 7.42
C LEU A 49 0.96 -21.84 7.80
N ILE A 50 1.43 -21.80 9.04
CA ILE A 50 2.41 -20.80 9.48
C ILE A 50 3.79 -21.14 8.90
N SER A 51 4.13 -22.42 8.82
CA SER A 51 5.36 -22.88 8.20
C SER A 51 5.44 -22.56 6.71
N SER A 52 4.33 -22.67 5.96
CA SER A 52 4.31 -22.25 4.55
C SER A 52 4.39 -20.74 4.37
N LEU A 53 3.78 -19.95 5.27
CA LEU A 53 3.91 -18.49 5.28
C LEU A 53 5.35 -18.05 5.57
N ARG A 54 6.09 -18.74 6.45
CA ARG A 54 7.50 -18.46 6.72
C ARG A 54 8.38 -18.56 5.47
N LEU A 55 8.09 -19.50 4.56
CA LEU A 55 8.85 -19.67 3.31
C LEU A 55 8.66 -18.52 2.32
N LEU A 56 7.56 -17.78 2.44
CA LEU A 56 7.23 -16.62 1.59
C LEU A 56 7.74 -15.30 2.17
N LEU A 57 8.32 -15.31 3.37
CA LEU A 57 8.72 -14.10 4.07
C LEU A 57 10.20 -13.82 3.89
N ASP A 58 10.52 -12.62 3.43
CA ASP A 58 11.86 -12.07 3.53
C ASP A 58 12.15 -11.70 5.00
N PRO A 59 13.12 -12.34 5.67
CA PRO A 59 13.46 -12.05 7.06
C PRO A 59 14.14 -10.70 7.26
N SER A 60 14.66 -10.06 6.21
CA SER A 60 15.29 -8.72 6.27
C SER A 60 14.27 -7.59 6.29
N ARG A 61 13.04 -7.87 5.86
CA ARG A 61 11.95 -6.92 5.85
C ARG A 61 11.42 -6.82 7.26
N GLU A 62 11.21 -5.62 7.78
CA GLU A 62 10.68 -5.44 9.16
C GLU A 62 9.20 -5.04 9.15
N GLU A 63 8.77 -4.18 8.23
CA GLU A 63 7.43 -3.54 8.29
C GLU A 63 6.83 -3.29 6.89
N ASN A 64 5.51 -3.10 6.83
CA ASN A 64 4.82 -2.53 5.68
C ASN A 64 4.52 -1.04 5.94
N ARG A 65 4.13 -0.32 4.88
CA ARG A 65 3.56 1.03 4.99
C ARG A 65 2.20 1.04 4.31
N THR A 66 1.15 1.34 5.07
CA THR A 66 -0.17 1.57 4.51
C THR A 66 -0.34 3.06 4.29
N ILE A 67 -0.58 3.46 3.04
CA ILE A 67 -0.79 4.83 2.62
C ILE A 67 -2.26 4.94 2.23
N PHE A 68 -2.94 6.00 2.68
CA PHE A 68 -4.28 6.29 2.21
C PHE A 68 -4.48 7.77 1.90
N THR A 69 -5.27 8.03 0.87
CA THR A 69 -5.53 9.38 0.37
C THR A 69 -6.94 9.47 -0.23
N LEU A 70 -7.53 10.66 -0.17
CA LEU A 70 -8.81 10.94 -0.81
C LEU A 70 -8.57 11.40 -2.25
N VAL A 71 -9.18 10.69 -3.19
CA VAL A 71 -9.04 10.95 -4.62
C VAL A 71 -10.38 11.08 -5.30
N LYS A 72 -10.43 11.87 -6.37
CA LYS A 72 -11.55 11.84 -7.31
C LYS A 72 -11.52 10.54 -8.10
N ASP A 73 -12.67 10.14 -8.63
CA ASP A 73 -12.81 8.87 -9.35
C ASP A 73 -11.91 8.81 -10.58
N GLU A 74 -11.74 9.94 -11.28
CA GLU A 74 -10.85 10.10 -12.42
C GLU A 74 -9.35 10.06 -12.08
N GLN A 75 -8.98 10.22 -10.81
CA GLN A 75 -7.58 10.15 -10.36
C GLN A 75 -7.14 8.73 -10.03
N VAL A 76 -8.07 7.78 -9.84
CA VAL A 76 -7.73 6.38 -9.54
C VAL A 76 -6.84 5.74 -10.61
N PRO A 77 -7.10 5.89 -11.93
CA PRO A 77 -6.21 5.38 -12.96
C PRO A 77 -4.80 6.01 -12.92
N VAL A 78 -4.70 7.28 -12.57
CA VAL A 78 -3.41 7.98 -12.43
C VAL A 78 -2.59 7.37 -11.30
N VAL A 79 -3.22 7.13 -10.14
CA VAL A 79 -2.55 6.48 -9.02
C VAL A 79 -2.10 5.05 -9.37
N LYS A 80 -2.91 4.28 -10.09
CA LYS A 80 -2.53 2.94 -10.58
C LYS A 80 -1.27 2.99 -11.43
N GLN A 81 -1.24 3.91 -12.40
CA GLN A 81 -0.09 4.06 -13.30
C GLN A 81 1.17 4.50 -12.56
N VAL A 82 1.07 5.47 -11.65
CA VAL A 82 2.19 5.90 -10.80
C VAL A 82 2.71 4.73 -9.97
N LEU A 83 1.81 3.99 -9.33
CA LEU A 83 2.17 2.85 -8.50
C LEU A 83 2.92 1.81 -9.33
N GLU A 84 2.37 1.36 -10.46
CA GLU A 84 3.02 0.38 -11.35
C GLU A 84 4.39 0.86 -11.87
N THR A 85 4.54 2.17 -12.12
CA THR A 85 5.83 2.74 -12.56
C THR A 85 6.90 2.66 -11.46
N VAL A 86 6.51 2.83 -10.20
CA VAL A 86 7.45 2.87 -9.06
C VAL A 86 7.71 1.48 -8.49
N VAL A 87 6.68 0.66 -8.31
CA VAL A 87 6.77 -0.63 -7.61
C VAL A 87 6.86 -1.83 -8.57
N GLY A 88 6.56 -1.62 -9.85
CA GLY A 88 6.49 -2.67 -10.87
C GLY A 88 5.11 -3.31 -10.96
N ASP A 89 5.06 -4.53 -11.50
CA ASP A 89 3.82 -5.28 -11.73
C ASP A 89 3.10 -5.60 -10.42
N LEU A 90 1.87 -5.10 -10.26
CA LEU A 90 1.04 -5.37 -9.08
C LEU A 90 0.53 -6.82 -8.99
N GLN A 91 0.62 -7.59 -10.08
CA GLN A 91 0.34 -9.03 -10.08
C GLN A 91 1.54 -9.85 -9.63
N ALA A 92 2.74 -9.27 -9.60
CA ALA A 92 3.90 -9.93 -9.06
C ALA A 92 3.81 -10.04 -7.53
N PRO A 93 4.35 -11.11 -6.93
CA PRO A 93 4.40 -11.22 -5.48
C PRO A 93 5.21 -10.07 -4.86
N ASP A 94 4.85 -9.69 -3.63
CA ASP A 94 5.61 -8.76 -2.80
C ASP A 94 5.81 -7.33 -3.36
N THR A 95 4.86 -6.81 -4.15
CA THR A 95 4.90 -5.44 -4.68
C THR A 95 4.07 -4.44 -3.86
N ALA A 96 2.78 -4.31 -4.17
CA ALA A 96 1.85 -3.49 -3.40
C ALA A 96 0.41 -3.98 -3.60
N ILE A 97 -0.46 -3.68 -2.64
CA ILE A 97 -1.90 -3.88 -2.78
C ILE A 97 -2.56 -2.52 -2.94
N LEU A 98 -3.41 -2.36 -3.95
CA LEU A 98 -4.19 -1.15 -4.18
C LEU A 98 -5.68 -1.47 -4.18
N PHE A 99 -6.44 -0.75 -3.37
CA PHE A 99 -7.90 -0.82 -3.40
C PHE A 99 -8.54 0.52 -3.04
N THR A 100 -9.84 0.64 -3.30
CA THR A 100 -10.59 1.87 -3.05
C THR A 100 -11.88 1.58 -2.33
N ILE A 101 -12.29 2.49 -1.45
CA ILE A 101 -13.59 2.48 -0.79
C ILE A 101 -14.34 3.76 -1.18
N PRO A 102 -15.63 3.70 -1.58
CA PRO A 102 -16.43 4.89 -1.84
C PRO A 102 -16.57 5.72 -0.57
N VAL A 103 -16.55 7.05 -0.73
CA VAL A 103 -16.72 7.98 0.38
C VAL A 103 -17.95 8.83 0.12
N GLU A 104 -18.92 8.75 1.04
CA GLU A 104 -20.22 9.42 0.93
C GLU A 104 -20.18 10.86 1.46
N ASP A 105 -19.39 11.11 2.50
CA ASP A 105 -19.27 12.43 3.13
C ASP A 105 -17.82 12.75 3.49
N ILE A 106 -17.43 14.01 3.33
CA ILE A 106 -16.05 14.50 3.48
C ILE A 106 -16.06 15.94 3.98
N GLU A 107 -15.35 16.20 5.08
CA GLU A 107 -15.07 17.56 5.56
C GLU A 107 -13.56 17.82 5.66
N GLY A 108 -13.16 19.09 5.59
CA GLY A 108 -11.77 19.51 5.85
C GLY A 108 -10.77 19.28 4.70
N VAL A 109 -11.24 18.90 3.50
CA VAL A 109 -10.38 18.69 2.33
C VAL A 109 -10.37 19.92 1.43
N LYS A 110 -9.17 20.38 1.04
CA LYS A 110 -8.97 21.46 0.06
C LYS A 110 -8.19 20.90 -1.13
N PHE A 111 -8.75 21.01 -2.33
CA PHE A 111 -8.13 20.55 -3.58
C PHE A 111 -7.38 21.68 -4.28
#